data_AF-A0A6J5ABC6-F1
#
_entry.id   AF-A0A6J5ABC6-F1
#
_cell.length_a   1.000
_cell.length_b   1.000
_cell.length_c   1.000
_cell.angle_alpha   90.00
_cell.angle_beta   90.00
_cell.angle_gamma   90.00
#
_symmetry.space_group_name_H-M   'P 1'
#
loop_
_entity.id
_entity.type
_entity.pdbx_description
1 polymer ?
#
loop_
_entity_poly.entity_id
_entity_poly.type
_entity_poly.pdbx_seq_one_letter_code
_entity_poly.pdbx_strand_id
1 'polypeptide(L)'
;MPTGTRYYDGRTAALHVATLRWSEAFLSIDGVEGELAVWPRARLIVGEPDPEGRVVLSCKGEPGRVSTDAFALPVQMTAPRGHRWHYLGWIAIGAVALALAFVLVVRLPAAGAALVPRSAENRLGEMVESVVVGKHRVCRGDDGQRALEQLEARLAHAAGIAQPVRVVVIDSKTVNALTLPGARMVIMRGLFQRVDNPDQLAGVMAHETGHIARRDPLTALFRSAGITLISTTLGIHLGFADVSSLAGRLVGLSYSRDMERLADANGVAYLQASGLRSDGLAAFFALTEKRSGSASGAIEFLSDHPRTLDREKRSQGSPVGESALTAQQWAAVRAMCEKS
;
A
#
# COMPACT_ATOMS: atom_id res chain seq x y z
N MET A 1 -50.07 2.20 -36.24
CA MET A 1 -49.65 3.58 -36.61
C MET A 1 -48.59 3.44 -37.69
N PRO A 2 -48.53 4.31 -38.72
CA PRO A 2 -47.91 3.94 -40.00
C PRO A 2 -46.41 3.64 -39.84
N THR A 3 -46.08 2.36 -40.00
CA THR A 3 -44.75 1.74 -40.09
C THR A 3 -44.12 2.05 -41.44
N GLY A 4 -43.93 3.34 -41.71
CA GLY A 4 -43.40 3.84 -42.97
C GLY A 4 -41.95 4.31 -42.82
N THR A 5 -41.16 4.05 -43.87
CA THR A 5 -39.85 4.67 -44.07
C THR A 5 -40.01 6.18 -44.20
N ARG A 6 -39.17 6.91 -43.46
CA ARG A 6 -39.18 8.38 -43.38
C ARG A 6 -37.89 8.93 -43.95
N TYR A 7 -37.98 9.92 -44.82
CA TYR A 7 -36.83 10.65 -45.35
C TYR A 7 -36.85 12.11 -44.90
N TYR A 8 -35.68 12.60 -44.49
CA TYR A 8 -35.40 13.99 -44.17
C TYR A 8 -34.29 14.45 -45.11
N ASP A 9 -34.53 15.52 -45.86
CA ASP A 9 -33.61 16.05 -46.89
C ASP A 9 -32.37 16.77 -46.32
N GLY A 10 -32.34 17.01 -44.99
CA GLY A 10 -31.28 17.72 -44.30
C GLY A 10 -31.18 19.22 -44.64
N ARG A 11 -32.13 19.75 -45.40
CA ARG A 11 -32.22 21.16 -45.82
C ARG A 11 -33.45 21.85 -45.24
N THR A 12 -34.52 21.08 -45.04
CA THR A 12 -35.79 21.50 -44.47
C THR A 12 -36.18 20.57 -43.31
N ALA A 13 -37.10 21.03 -42.46
CA ALA A 13 -37.67 20.19 -41.41
C ALA A 13 -38.83 19.31 -41.92
N ALA A 14 -39.03 19.24 -43.24
CA ALA A 14 -40.12 18.50 -43.84
C ALA A 14 -39.88 16.99 -43.74
N LEU A 15 -40.93 16.27 -43.35
CA LEU A 15 -40.94 14.81 -43.34
C LEU A 15 -41.49 14.30 -44.68
N HIS A 16 -40.70 13.51 -45.38
CA HIS A 16 -41.16 12.82 -46.59
C HIS A 16 -41.39 11.34 -46.28
N VAL A 17 -42.60 10.84 -46.59
CA VAL A 17 -42.85 9.40 -46.62
C VAL A 17 -42.17 8.85 -47.86
N ALA A 18 -41.29 7.87 -47.66
CA ALA A 18 -40.45 7.34 -48.74
C ALA A 18 -40.54 5.82 -48.80
N THR A 19 -40.13 5.27 -49.93
CA THR A 19 -39.86 3.84 -50.15
C THR A 19 -38.41 3.67 -50.56
N LEU A 20 -37.81 2.55 -50.19
CA LEU A 20 -36.41 2.27 -50.45
C LEU A 20 -36.30 1.25 -51.57
N ARG A 21 -35.61 1.63 -52.65
CA ARG A 21 -35.33 0.75 -53.78
C ARG A 21 -33.83 0.52 -53.87
N TRP A 22 -33.44 -0.75 -53.78
CA TRP A 22 -32.05 -1.15 -53.72
C TRP A 22 -31.56 -1.65 -55.08
N SER A 23 -30.38 -1.20 -55.47
CA SER A 23 -29.61 -1.75 -56.59
C SER A 23 -28.23 -2.20 -56.10
N GLU A 24 -27.44 -2.80 -57.00
CA GLU A 24 -26.05 -3.18 -56.72
C GLU A 24 -25.18 -1.99 -56.30
N ALA A 25 -25.38 -0.82 -56.92
CA ALA A 25 -24.53 0.35 -56.73
C ALA A 25 -25.18 1.48 -55.91
N PHE A 26 -26.51 1.56 -55.86
CA PHE A 26 -27.24 2.69 -55.30
C PHE A 26 -28.45 2.27 -54.44
N LEU A 27 -28.77 3.12 -53.46
CA LEU A 27 -30.05 3.18 -52.78
C LEU A 27 -30.84 4.37 -53.35
N SER A 28 -31.95 4.11 -54.02
CA SER A 28 -32.93 5.14 -54.39
C SER A 28 -33.95 5.29 -53.28
N ILE A 29 -34.24 6.54 -52.94
CA ILE A 29 -35.23 6.96 -51.95
C ILE A 29 -36.37 7.61 -52.72
N ASP A 30 -37.47 6.89 -52.88
CA ASP A 30 -38.57 7.29 -53.74
C ASP A 30 -39.76 7.78 -52.90
N GLY A 31 -40.21 9.01 -53.14
CA GLY A 31 -41.40 9.61 -52.51
C GLY A 31 -42.67 9.37 -53.32
N VAL A 32 -43.79 9.94 -52.86
CA VAL A 32 -45.10 9.79 -53.55
C VAL A 32 -45.12 10.48 -54.92
N GLU A 33 -44.38 11.58 -55.08
CA GLU A 33 -44.36 12.40 -56.30
C GLU A 33 -43.11 12.17 -57.19
N GLY A 34 -42.20 11.26 -56.80
CA GLY A 34 -40.99 10.95 -57.56
C GLY A 34 -39.78 10.61 -56.70
N GLU A 35 -38.61 10.46 -57.34
CA GLU A 35 -37.34 10.15 -56.67
C GLU A 35 -36.86 11.36 -55.84
N LEU A 36 -36.63 11.13 -54.54
CA LEU A 36 -36.21 12.18 -53.59
C LEU A 36 -34.68 12.28 -53.48
N ALA A 37 -33.99 11.14 -53.54
CA ALA A 37 -32.52 11.08 -53.49
C ALA A 37 -31.99 9.72 -53.97
N VAL A 38 -30.75 9.72 -54.46
CA VAL A 38 -30.01 8.50 -54.83
C VAL A 38 -28.67 8.51 -54.10
N TRP A 39 -28.45 7.53 -53.25
CA TRP A 39 -27.25 7.41 -52.43
C TRP A 39 -26.35 6.26 -52.93
N PRO A 40 -25.07 6.51 -53.22
CA PRO A 40 -24.12 5.44 -53.53
C PRO A 40 -24.01 4.46 -52.36
N ARG A 41 -24.24 3.17 -52.60
CA ARG A 41 -24.19 2.12 -51.57
C ARG A 41 -22.83 2.07 -50.87
N ALA A 42 -21.75 2.36 -51.59
CA ALA A 42 -20.40 2.43 -51.06
C ALA A 42 -20.19 3.54 -50.00
N ARG A 43 -21.09 4.53 -49.92
CA ARG A 43 -21.03 5.65 -48.97
C ARG A 43 -22.13 5.61 -47.91
N LEU A 44 -22.97 4.57 -47.94
CA LEU A 44 -24.07 4.38 -47.00
C LEU A 44 -23.53 4.02 -45.61
N ILE A 45 -24.01 4.73 -44.60
CA ILE A 45 -23.74 4.49 -43.19
C ILE A 45 -25.07 4.08 -42.54
N VAL A 46 -25.08 2.88 -41.98
CA VAL A 46 -26.22 2.30 -41.27
C VAL A 46 -25.99 2.48 -39.78
N GLY A 47 -26.90 3.20 -39.12
CA GLY A 47 -26.88 3.39 -37.66
C GLY A 47 -27.26 2.13 -36.91
N GLU A 48 -27.08 2.14 -35.59
CA GLU A 48 -27.56 1.06 -34.73
C GLU A 48 -29.10 1.12 -34.62
N PRO A 49 -29.78 -0.05 -34.56
CA PRO A 49 -31.21 -0.09 -34.28
C PRO A 49 -31.51 0.50 -32.91
N ASP A 50 -32.55 1.33 -32.81
CA ASP A 50 -33.09 1.78 -31.53
C ASP A 50 -33.89 0.63 -30.84
N PRO A 51 -34.30 0.80 -29.57
CA PRO A 51 -35.09 -0.22 -28.86
C PRO A 51 -36.43 -0.57 -29.53
N GLU A 52 -36.92 0.29 -30.42
CA GLU A 52 -38.15 0.11 -31.20
C GLU A 52 -37.88 -0.63 -32.52
N GLY A 53 -36.62 -0.97 -32.81
CA GLY A 53 -36.19 -1.71 -33.98
C GLY A 53 -36.01 -0.85 -35.24
N ARG A 54 -35.99 0.48 -35.13
CA ARG A 54 -35.75 1.38 -36.26
C ARG A 54 -34.28 1.69 -36.42
N VAL A 55 -33.85 1.84 -37.66
CA VAL A 55 -32.48 2.17 -38.05
C VAL A 55 -32.48 3.48 -38.83
N VAL A 56 -31.47 4.29 -38.57
CA VAL A 56 -31.21 5.52 -39.34
C VAL A 56 -30.12 5.25 -40.37
N LEU A 57 -30.41 5.50 -41.65
CA LEU A 57 -29.46 5.49 -42.74
C LEU A 57 -29.02 6.93 -43.05
N SER A 58 -27.73 7.10 -43.34
CA SER A 58 -27.16 8.35 -43.85
C SER A 58 -26.15 8.04 -44.95
N CYS A 59 -25.82 9.02 -45.80
CA CYS A 59 -24.83 8.86 -46.84
C CYS A 59 -23.71 9.90 -46.68
N LYS A 60 -22.45 9.43 -46.71
CA LYS A 60 -21.29 10.31 -46.54
C LYS A 60 -21.22 11.32 -47.68
N GLY A 61 -21.34 12.60 -47.34
CA GLY A 61 -21.28 13.72 -48.29
C GLY A 61 -22.64 14.19 -48.81
N GLU A 62 -23.74 13.53 -48.42
CA GLU A 62 -25.09 13.93 -48.80
C GLU A 62 -25.84 14.52 -47.59
N PRO A 63 -26.55 15.65 -47.75
CA PRO A 63 -27.49 16.12 -46.75
C PRO A 63 -28.71 15.20 -46.76
N GLY A 64 -29.01 14.56 -45.62
CA GLY A 64 -30.25 13.82 -45.43
C GLY A 64 -30.11 12.54 -44.60
N ARG A 65 -31.24 12.07 -44.09
CA ARG A 65 -31.35 10.87 -43.25
C ARG A 65 -32.62 10.10 -43.58
N VAL A 66 -32.53 8.78 -43.60
CA VAL A 66 -33.68 7.87 -43.70
C VAL A 66 -33.87 7.18 -42.36
N SER A 67 -35.09 7.16 -41.82
CA SER A 67 -35.46 6.29 -40.69
C SER A 67 -36.42 5.21 -41.17
N THR A 68 -35.98 3.95 -41.09
CA THR A 68 -36.76 2.77 -41.52
C THR A 68 -36.66 1.66 -40.49
N ASP A 69 -37.48 0.63 -40.60
CA ASP A 69 -37.40 -0.52 -39.71
C ASP A 69 -36.21 -1.41 -40.10
N ALA A 70 -35.50 -1.97 -39.11
CA ALA A 70 -34.31 -2.78 -39.34
C ALA A 70 -34.58 -4.01 -40.23
N PHE A 71 -35.79 -4.58 -40.15
CA PHE A 71 -36.21 -5.73 -40.97
C PHE A 71 -36.37 -5.38 -42.45
N ALA A 72 -36.54 -4.10 -42.79
CA ALA A 72 -36.67 -3.63 -44.17
C ALA A 72 -35.30 -3.47 -44.86
N LEU A 73 -34.20 -3.65 -44.13
CA LEU A 73 -32.84 -3.60 -44.67
C LEU A 73 -32.43 -4.97 -45.24
N PRO A 74 -31.71 -5.01 -46.36
CA PRO A 74 -31.11 -6.25 -46.84
C PRO A 74 -30.18 -6.87 -45.79
N VAL A 75 -30.26 -8.19 -45.60
CA VAL A 75 -29.52 -8.98 -44.58
C VAL A 75 -28.00 -8.71 -44.57
N GLN A 76 -27.42 -8.31 -45.70
CA GLN A 76 -26.00 -8.00 -45.83
C GLN A 76 -25.59 -6.63 -45.22
N MET A 77 -26.53 -5.80 -44.76
CA MET A 77 -26.25 -4.46 -44.23
C MET A 77 -26.36 -4.34 -42.71
N THR A 78 -26.83 -5.38 -42.01
CA THR A 78 -27.06 -5.38 -40.56
C THR A 78 -25.82 -5.77 -39.74
N ALA A 79 -24.67 -6.02 -40.37
CA ALA A 79 -23.43 -6.33 -39.64
C ALA A 79 -22.80 -5.05 -39.05
N PRO A 80 -22.76 -4.89 -37.72
CA PRO A 80 -22.13 -3.73 -37.12
C PRO A 80 -20.61 -3.80 -37.34
N ARG A 81 -20.08 -2.84 -38.10
CA ARG A 81 -18.63 -2.69 -38.31
C ARG A 81 -17.96 -2.16 -37.03
N GLY A 82 -17.46 -3.08 -36.22
CA GLY A 82 -16.08 -3.07 -35.70
C GLY A 82 -15.60 -1.96 -34.75
N HIS A 83 -16.44 -1.09 -34.18
CA HIS A 83 -15.94 0.00 -33.35
C HIS A 83 -15.73 -0.34 -31.85
N ARG A 84 -16.17 -1.50 -31.37
CA ARG A 84 -16.09 -1.90 -29.94
C ARG A 84 -14.73 -2.47 -29.52
N TRP A 85 -13.99 -3.08 -30.45
CA TRP A 85 -12.71 -3.76 -30.16
C TRP A 85 -11.57 -2.78 -29.82
N HIS A 86 -11.56 -1.59 -30.43
CA HIS A 86 -10.55 -0.57 -30.14
C HIS A 86 -10.66 -0.02 -28.71
N TYR A 87 -11.89 0.21 -28.19
CA TYR A 87 -12.09 0.65 -26.81
C TYR A 87 -11.72 -0.43 -25.79
N LEU A 88 -12.04 -1.70 -26.06
CA LEU A 88 -11.64 -2.83 -25.22
C LEU A 88 -10.10 -3.00 -25.17
N GLY A 89 -9.42 -2.79 -26.30
CA GLY A 89 -7.96 -2.78 -26.35
C GLY A 89 -7.33 -1.68 -25.48
N TRP A 90 -7.85 -0.45 -25.55
CA TRP A 90 -7.37 0.66 -24.70
C TRP A 90 -7.68 0.44 -23.21
N ILE A 91 -8.83 -0.13 -22.87
CA ILE A 91 -9.16 -0.50 -21.49
C ILE A 91 -8.17 -1.56 -20.97
N ALA A 92 -7.87 -2.58 -21.77
CA ALA A 92 -6.91 -3.62 -21.38
C ALA A 92 -5.49 -3.04 -21.18
N ILE A 93 -5.03 -2.18 -22.09
CA ILE A 93 -3.74 -1.48 -21.96
C ILE A 93 -3.71 -0.62 -20.69
N GLY A 94 -4.78 0.15 -20.44
CA GLY A 94 -4.91 0.97 -19.23
C GLY A 94 -4.88 0.13 -17.95
N ALA A 95 -5.59 -1.00 -17.94
CA ALA A 95 -5.60 -1.93 -16.80
C ALA A 95 -4.23 -2.55 -16.55
N VAL A 96 -3.52 -2.97 -17.60
CA VAL A 96 -2.15 -3.51 -17.49
C VAL A 96 -1.17 -2.44 -17.00
N ALA A 97 -1.25 -1.22 -17.53
CA ALA A 97 -0.41 -0.11 -17.10
C ALA A 97 -0.65 0.22 -15.61
N LEU A 98 -1.92 0.24 -15.17
CA LEU A 98 -2.27 0.48 -13.78
C LEU A 98 -1.77 -0.65 -12.86
N ALA A 99 -1.92 -1.91 -13.27
CA ALA A 99 -1.41 -3.05 -12.52
C ALA A 99 0.11 -3.01 -12.39
N LEU A 100 0.81 -2.67 -13.47
CA LEU A 100 2.27 -2.51 -13.47
C LEU A 100 2.70 -1.35 -12.55
N ALA A 101 2.03 -0.20 -12.63
CA ALA A 101 2.29 0.93 -11.75
C ALA A 101 2.06 0.56 -10.28
N PHE A 102 1.01 -0.19 -9.97
CA PHE A 102 0.75 -0.70 -8.63
C PHE A 102 1.87 -1.62 -8.13
N VAL A 103 2.31 -2.58 -8.95
CA VAL A 103 3.42 -3.48 -8.60
C VAL A 103 4.71 -2.68 -8.36
N LEU A 104 5.01 -1.70 -9.21
CA LEU A 104 6.18 -0.82 -9.04
C LEU A 104 6.12 -0.06 -7.71
N VAL A 105 5.00 0.59 -7.40
CA VAL A 105 4.84 1.35 -6.14
C VAL A 105 4.99 0.46 -4.90
N VAL A 106 4.52 -0.79 -4.96
CA VAL A 106 4.59 -1.72 -3.82
C VAL A 106 5.97 -2.37 -3.68
N ARG A 107 6.65 -2.71 -4.79
CA ARG A 107 7.90 -3.49 -4.77
C ARG A 107 9.16 -2.65 -4.81
N LEU A 108 9.14 -1.48 -5.46
CA LEU A 108 10.32 -0.62 -5.57
C LEU A 108 10.88 -0.17 -4.21
N PRO A 109 10.08 0.16 -3.18
CA PRO A 109 10.63 0.59 -1.90
C PRO A 109 11.54 -0.46 -1.24
N ALA A 110 11.13 -1.74 -1.27
CA ALA A 110 11.91 -2.82 -0.70
C ALA A 110 13.20 -3.07 -1.50
N ALA A 111 13.14 -2.96 -2.84
CA ALA A 111 14.31 -3.06 -3.69
C ALA A 111 15.29 -1.89 -3.45
N GLY A 112 14.77 -0.66 -3.34
CA GLY A 112 15.56 0.53 -3.01
C GLY A 112 16.27 0.38 -1.66
N ALA A 113 15.54 -0.06 -0.63
CA ALA A 113 16.11 -0.34 0.67
C ALA A 113 17.22 -1.41 0.62
N ALA A 114 17.00 -2.49 -0.13
CA ALA A 114 17.99 -3.56 -0.28
C ALA A 114 19.30 -3.08 -0.94
N LEU A 115 19.22 -2.14 -1.89
CA LEU A 115 20.38 -1.58 -2.59
C LEU A 115 21.22 -0.61 -1.75
N VAL A 116 20.67 -0.04 -0.67
CA VAL A 116 21.44 0.87 0.19
C VAL A 116 22.55 0.09 0.90
N PRO A 117 23.82 0.52 0.78
CA PRO A 117 24.91 -0.09 1.54
C PRO A 117 24.72 0.05 3.05
N ARG A 118 25.15 -0.97 3.82
CA ARG A 118 25.06 -0.96 5.29
C ARG A 118 25.77 0.24 5.92
N SER A 119 26.88 0.69 5.36
CA SER A 119 27.60 1.89 5.83
C SER A 119 26.77 3.17 5.70
N ALA A 120 26.03 3.34 4.61
CA ALA A 120 25.13 4.46 4.41
C ALA A 120 23.91 4.38 5.35
N GLU A 121 23.35 3.18 5.51
CA GLU A 121 22.26 2.92 6.45
C GLU A 121 22.67 3.22 7.91
N ASN A 122 23.89 2.84 8.31
CA ASN A 122 24.41 3.11 9.64
C ASN A 122 24.58 4.61 9.90
N ARG A 123 25.13 5.36 8.93
CA ARG A 123 25.24 6.84 9.05
C ARG A 123 23.88 7.50 9.17
N LEU A 124 22.90 7.03 8.39
CA LEU A 124 21.52 7.49 8.51
C LEU A 124 20.96 7.21 9.91
N GLY A 125 21.20 6.00 10.43
CA GLY A 125 20.86 5.62 11.79
C GLY A 125 21.43 6.56 12.84
N GLU A 126 22.72 6.88 12.77
CA GLU A 126 23.42 7.78 13.71
C GLU A 126 22.80 9.17 13.73
N MET A 127 22.53 9.72 12.54
CA MET A 127 21.90 11.03 12.41
C MET A 127 20.51 11.05 13.06
N VAL A 128 19.67 10.06 12.75
CA VAL A 128 18.30 9.99 13.26
C VAL A 128 18.30 9.76 14.77
N GLU A 129 19.13 8.84 15.23
CA GLU A 129 19.30 8.55 16.64
C GLU A 129 19.74 9.79 17.43
N SER A 130 20.69 10.58 16.91
CA SER A 130 21.14 11.81 17.58
C SER A 130 19.98 12.79 17.82
N VAL A 131 19.02 12.88 16.90
CA VAL A 131 17.84 13.74 17.03
C VAL A 131 16.81 13.14 17.98
N VAL A 132 16.57 11.82 17.91
CA VAL A 132 15.61 11.13 18.78
C VAL A 132 16.10 11.14 20.22
N VAL A 133 17.33 10.68 20.44
CA VAL A 133 17.94 10.59 21.77
C VAL A 133 18.26 11.97 22.32
N GLY A 134 18.70 12.93 21.50
CA GLY A 134 19.05 14.28 21.94
C GLY A 134 17.89 15.08 22.56
N LYS A 135 16.64 14.66 22.35
CA LYS A 135 15.45 15.27 22.97
C LYS A 135 15.15 14.74 24.36
N HIS A 136 15.83 13.67 24.79
CA HIS A 136 15.55 12.96 26.03
C HIS A 136 16.82 12.74 26.85
N ARG A 137 16.63 12.54 28.15
CA ARG A 137 17.72 12.05 29.01
C ARG A 137 17.94 10.57 28.72
N VAL A 138 19.18 10.17 28.44
CA VAL A 138 19.54 8.75 28.35
C VAL A 138 19.57 8.14 29.75
N CYS A 139 18.90 7.01 29.92
CA CYS A 139 18.89 6.30 31.19
C CYS A 139 20.22 5.59 31.42
N ARG A 140 20.69 5.56 32.67
CA ARG A 140 21.91 4.87 33.09
C ARG A 140 21.58 3.70 34.01
N GLY A 141 22.45 2.70 34.02
CA GLY A 141 22.35 1.49 34.83
C GLY A 141 23.01 0.30 34.14
N ASP A 142 24.28 0.05 34.45
CA ASP A 142 25.11 -0.92 33.72
C ASP A 142 24.55 -2.34 33.72
N ASP A 143 23.95 -2.78 34.84
CA ASP A 143 23.35 -4.12 34.93
C ASP A 143 22.10 -4.25 34.05
N GLY A 144 21.22 -3.23 34.06
CA GLY A 144 20.02 -3.22 33.22
C GLY A 144 20.36 -3.09 31.74
N GLN A 145 21.30 -2.20 31.39
CA GLN A 145 21.78 -2.04 30.02
C GLN A 145 22.39 -3.34 29.48
N ARG A 146 23.29 -3.98 30.24
CA ARG A 146 23.88 -5.28 29.86
C ARG A 146 22.83 -6.37 29.68
N ALA A 147 21.81 -6.39 30.54
CA ALA A 147 20.73 -7.37 30.42
C ALA A 147 19.94 -7.20 29.11
N LEU A 148 19.61 -5.96 28.74
CA LEU A 148 18.92 -5.66 27.47
C LEU A 148 19.80 -5.99 26.25
N GLU A 149 21.08 -5.63 26.31
CA GLU A 149 22.04 -5.93 25.23
C GLU A 149 22.26 -7.43 25.04
N GLN A 150 22.31 -8.21 26.13
CA GLN A 150 22.41 -9.67 26.06
C GLN A 150 21.16 -10.32 25.47
N LEU A 151 19.98 -9.85 25.87
CA LEU A 151 18.71 -10.31 25.31
C LEU A 151 18.67 -10.00 23.81
N GLU A 152 18.98 -8.76 23.42
CA GLU A 152 19.01 -8.35 22.02
C GLU A 152 20.06 -9.13 21.22
N ALA A 153 21.24 -9.39 21.77
CA ALA A 153 22.26 -10.19 21.09
C ALA A 153 21.78 -11.63 20.79
N ARG A 154 21.01 -12.25 21.71
CA ARG A 154 20.38 -13.57 21.45
C ARG A 154 19.37 -13.48 20.32
N LEU A 155 18.49 -12.48 20.34
CA LEU A 155 17.49 -12.25 19.30
C LEU A 155 18.12 -11.96 17.93
N ALA A 156 19.12 -11.07 17.89
CA ALA A 156 19.85 -10.71 16.69
C ALA A 156 20.59 -11.91 16.08
N HIS A 157 21.17 -12.77 16.93
CA HIS A 157 21.78 -14.03 16.49
C HIS A 157 20.74 -14.96 15.85
N ALA A 158 19.60 -15.18 16.51
CA ALA A 158 18.50 -15.98 15.97
C ALA A 158 17.92 -15.40 14.67
N ALA A 159 17.96 -14.08 14.51
CA ALA A 159 17.53 -13.37 13.31
C ALA A 159 18.57 -13.37 12.17
N GLY A 160 19.79 -13.88 12.40
CA GLY A 160 20.87 -13.87 11.41
C GLY A 160 21.43 -12.47 11.12
N ILE A 161 21.28 -11.53 12.06
CA ILE A 161 21.83 -10.18 11.94
C ILE A 161 23.33 -10.22 12.27
N ALA A 162 24.18 -9.98 11.26
CA ALA A 162 25.64 -10.10 11.39
C ALA A 162 26.30 -8.98 12.20
N GLN A 163 25.63 -7.84 12.35
CA GLN A 163 26.15 -6.66 13.04
C GLN A 163 25.51 -6.51 14.42
N PRO A 164 26.22 -5.98 15.43
CA PRO A 164 25.62 -5.70 16.73
C PRO A 164 24.44 -4.74 16.61
N VAL A 165 23.34 -5.04 17.29
CA VAL A 165 22.22 -4.11 17.46
C VAL A 165 22.54 -3.19 18.62
N ARG A 166 22.46 -1.88 18.39
CA ARG A 166 22.71 -0.88 19.41
C ARG A 166 21.41 -0.53 20.13
N VAL A 167 21.35 -0.81 21.43
CA VAL A 167 20.18 -0.55 22.28
C VAL A 167 20.40 0.71 23.12
N VAL A 168 19.47 1.65 23.07
CA VAL A 168 19.48 2.85 23.93
C VAL A 168 18.18 2.96 24.69
N VAL A 169 18.28 3.23 25.99
CA VAL A 169 17.12 3.52 26.83
C VAL A 169 17.01 5.01 27.07
N ILE A 170 15.85 5.60 26.76
CA ILE A 170 15.58 7.01 26.99
C ILE A 170 14.50 7.21 28.06
N ASP A 171 14.66 8.27 28.84
CA ASP A 171 13.70 8.69 29.84
C ASP A 171 12.50 9.39 29.17
N SER A 172 11.57 8.56 28.73
CA SER A 172 10.26 8.96 28.25
C SER A 172 9.20 8.10 28.91
N LYS A 173 8.10 8.71 29.38
CA LYS A 173 6.95 8.01 29.95
C LYS A 173 6.10 7.30 28.89
N THR A 174 6.39 7.53 27.61
CA THR A 174 5.72 6.88 26.49
C THR A 174 5.95 5.37 26.53
N VAL A 175 4.88 4.60 26.34
CA VAL A 175 4.96 3.13 26.23
C VAL A 175 5.28 2.79 24.78
N ASN A 176 6.58 2.74 24.44
CA ASN A 176 7.03 2.46 23.08
C ASN A 176 8.47 1.92 23.04
N ALA A 177 8.82 1.31 21.91
CA ALA A 177 10.18 1.04 21.46
C ALA A 177 10.23 1.31 19.95
N LEU A 178 11.36 1.80 19.44
CA LEU A 178 11.50 2.18 18.04
C LEU A 178 12.75 1.56 17.45
N THR A 179 12.60 0.95 16.27
CA THR A 179 13.72 0.59 15.42
C THR A 179 14.12 1.73 14.48
N LEU A 180 15.41 2.06 14.46
CA LEU A 180 16.01 3.02 13.54
C LEU A 180 16.88 2.30 12.49
N PRO A 181 17.15 2.92 11.33
CA PRO A 181 18.07 2.38 10.33
C PRO A 181 19.44 2.00 10.94
N GLY A 182 20.05 0.94 10.41
CA GLY A 182 21.41 0.56 10.80
C GLY A 182 21.50 -0.15 12.15
N ALA A 183 20.55 -1.07 12.43
CA ALA A 183 20.53 -1.93 13.61
C ALA A 183 20.58 -1.15 14.93
N ARG A 184 19.62 -0.25 15.11
CA ARG A 184 19.49 0.59 16.31
C ARG A 184 18.09 0.45 16.89
N MET A 185 18.01 0.27 18.19
CA MET A 185 16.76 0.17 18.94
C MET A 185 16.75 1.21 20.04
N VAL A 186 15.68 1.99 20.13
CA VAL A 186 15.45 2.97 21.20
C VAL A 186 14.27 2.48 22.04
N ILE A 187 14.50 2.23 23.32
CA ILE A 187 13.47 1.78 24.27
C ILE A 187 13.11 2.95 25.18
N MET A 188 11.81 3.27 25.27
CA MET A 188 11.33 4.28 26.19
C MET A 188 11.08 3.68 27.57
N ARG A 189 11.45 4.39 28.64
CA ARG A 189 11.21 3.96 30.02
C ARG A 189 9.78 3.50 30.30
N GLY A 190 8.79 4.19 29.72
CA GLY A 190 7.38 3.86 29.88
C GLY A 190 7.04 2.43 29.46
N LEU A 191 7.78 1.83 28.51
CA LEU A 191 7.55 0.44 28.08
C LEU A 191 7.79 -0.54 29.21
N PHE A 192 9.00 -0.61 29.76
CA PHE A 192 9.32 -1.57 30.80
C PHE A 192 8.66 -1.24 32.15
N GLN A 193 8.22 -0.01 32.37
CA GLN A 193 7.35 0.34 33.50
C GLN A 193 5.91 -0.17 33.34
N ARG A 194 5.43 -0.28 32.08
CA ARG A 194 4.05 -0.68 31.78
C ARG A 194 3.85 -2.19 31.70
N VAL A 195 4.80 -2.93 31.14
CA VAL A 195 4.72 -4.40 31.05
C VAL A 195 4.77 -5.04 32.43
N ASP A 196 4.11 -6.18 32.59
CA ASP A 196 3.95 -6.88 33.86
C ASP A 196 5.12 -7.87 34.13
N ASN A 197 5.81 -8.33 33.08
CA ASN A 197 6.90 -9.30 33.18
C ASN A 197 7.95 -9.08 32.06
N PRO A 198 9.18 -9.63 32.20
CA PRO A 198 10.23 -9.44 31.20
C PRO A 198 9.93 -10.13 29.85
N ASP A 199 9.08 -11.15 29.82
CA ASP A 199 8.74 -11.86 28.57
C ASP A 199 7.90 -10.98 27.64
N GLN A 200 7.03 -10.12 28.19
CA GLN A 200 6.31 -9.10 27.42
C GLN A 200 7.26 -8.07 26.81
N LEU A 201 8.29 -7.62 27.55
CA LEU A 201 9.33 -6.75 27.02
C LEU A 201 10.09 -7.44 25.88
N ALA A 202 10.48 -8.70 26.08
CA ALA A 202 11.16 -9.49 25.07
C ALA A 202 10.30 -9.72 23.83
N GLY A 203 8.98 -9.87 23.98
CA GLY A 203 8.03 -9.91 22.87
C GLY A 203 8.10 -8.66 22.00
N VAL A 204 8.11 -7.48 22.62
CA VAL A 204 8.24 -6.20 21.90
C VAL A 204 9.63 -6.06 21.26
N MET A 205 10.71 -6.39 21.98
CA MET A 205 12.08 -6.34 21.43
C MET A 205 12.25 -7.30 20.25
N ALA A 206 11.68 -8.51 20.32
CA ALA A 206 11.73 -9.47 19.23
C ALA A 206 10.94 -9.02 17.99
N HIS A 207 9.80 -8.34 18.20
CA HIS A 207 9.07 -7.67 17.12
C HIS A 207 9.94 -6.60 16.45
N GLU A 208 10.57 -5.71 17.22
CA GLU A 208 11.51 -4.71 16.72
C GLU A 208 12.71 -5.34 16.00
N THR A 209 13.25 -6.44 16.53
CA THR A 209 14.32 -7.23 15.87
C THR A 209 13.86 -7.71 14.48
N GLY A 210 12.58 -8.09 14.35
CA GLY A 210 11.95 -8.42 13.06
C GLY A 210 12.05 -7.28 12.04
N HIS A 211 11.79 -6.04 12.47
CA HIS A 211 11.97 -4.86 11.62
C HIS A 211 13.44 -4.58 11.26
N ILE A 212 14.36 -4.79 12.22
CA ILE A 212 15.81 -4.65 11.97
C ILE A 212 16.27 -5.64 10.91
N ALA A 213 15.95 -6.92 11.07
CA ALA A 213 16.37 -8.00 10.17
C ALA A 213 15.91 -7.73 8.73
N ARG A 214 14.72 -7.15 8.58
CA ARG A 214 14.08 -6.85 7.30
C ARG A 214 14.38 -5.47 6.74
N ARG A 215 15.08 -4.60 7.49
CA ARG A 215 15.35 -3.20 7.12
C ARG A 215 14.05 -2.42 6.84
N ASP A 216 13.02 -2.72 7.63
CA ASP A 216 11.69 -2.12 7.46
C ASP A 216 11.68 -0.59 7.63
N PRO A 217 12.48 0.06 8.54
CA PRO A 217 12.54 1.53 8.61
C PRO A 217 12.97 2.17 7.29
N LEU A 218 13.95 1.55 6.62
CA LEU A 218 14.44 2.05 5.33
C LEU A 218 13.39 1.82 4.24
N THR A 219 12.75 0.65 4.21
CA THR A 219 11.66 0.37 3.27
C THR A 219 10.50 1.33 3.44
N ALA A 220 10.14 1.67 4.69
CA ALA A 220 9.11 2.67 4.99
C ALA A 220 9.53 4.06 4.52
N LEU A 221 10.80 4.44 4.66
CA LEU A 221 11.34 5.71 4.15
C LEU A 221 11.24 5.80 2.63
N PHE A 222 11.66 4.76 1.89
CA PHE A 222 11.51 4.74 0.44
C PHE A 222 10.04 4.78 0.01
N ARG A 223 9.14 4.15 0.77
CA ARG A 223 7.70 4.20 0.50
C ARG A 223 7.12 5.59 0.70
N SER A 224 7.52 6.31 1.76
CA SER A 224 7.01 7.64 2.07
C SER A 224 7.60 8.74 1.18
N ALA A 225 8.85 8.58 0.74
CA ALA A 225 9.53 9.55 -0.14
C ALA A 225 9.17 9.40 -1.63
N GLY A 226 8.56 8.28 -2.04
CA GLY A 226 8.25 7.98 -3.45
C GLY A 226 9.50 7.77 -4.33
N ILE A 227 9.31 7.75 -5.65
CA ILE A 227 10.39 7.52 -6.65
C ILE A 227 11.55 8.54 -6.51
N THR A 228 11.29 9.72 -5.95
CA THR A 228 12.26 10.82 -5.79
C THR A 228 13.52 10.43 -5.02
N LEU A 229 13.40 9.51 -4.03
CA LEU A 229 14.55 9.06 -3.23
C LEU A 229 15.53 8.18 -4.02
N ILE A 230 15.08 7.48 -5.06
CA ILE A 230 15.94 6.60 -5.89
C ILE A 230 16.98 7.43 -6.68
N SER A 231 16.63 8.66 -7.07
CA SER A 231 17.52 9.56 -7.81
C SER A 231 18.61 10.22 -6.95
N THR A 232 18.39 10.35 -5.64
CA THR A 232 19.26 11.11 -4.69
C THR A 232 20.10 10.22 -3.78
N THR A 233 19.92 8.90 -3.85
CA THR A 233 20.52 7.93 -2.91
C THR A 233 21.90 7.40 -3.29
N LEU A 234 22.40 7.71 -4.49
CA LEU A 234 23.75 7.32 -4.94
C LEU A 234 24.86 8.35 -4.60
N GLY A 235 24.49 9.49 -4.03
CA GLY A 235 25.43 10.48 -3.48
C GLY A 235 24.65 11.35 -2.52
N ILE A 236 24.99 11.34 -1.24
CA ILE A 236 24.20 11.87 -0.13
C ILE A 236 23.92 13.38 -0.30
N HIS A 237 22.89 13.68 -1.08
CA HIS A 237 22.05 14.86 -0.99
C HIS A 237 20.63 14.33 -0.89
N LEU A 238 20.37 13.63 0.21
CA LEU A 238 18.99 13.45 0.64
C LEU A 238 18.44 14.89 0.74
N GLY A 239 17.50 15.28 -0.13
CA GLY A 239 16.95 16.65 -0.21
C GLY A 239 16.20 17.11 1.05
N PHE A 240 16.50 16.53 2.21
CA PHE A 240 16.11 17.00 3.52
C PHE A 240 17.06 18.13 3.91
N ALA A 241 16.58 19.37 3.78
CA ALA A 241 17.32 20.57 4.15
C ALA A 241 17.72 20.63 5.64
N ASP A 242 17.20 19.70 6.47
CA ASP A 242 17.49 19.58 7.90
C ASP A 242 17.36 18.12 8.36
N VAL A 243 18.39 17.60 9.05
CA VAL A 243 18.44 16.26 9.67
C VAL A 243 17.26 16.05 10.64
N SER A 244 16.84 17.10 11.34
CA SER A 244 15.71 17.04 12.29
C SER A 244 14.40 16.72 11.59
N SER A 245 14.19 17.26 10.39
CA SER A 245 13.00 17.00 9.56
C SER A 245 12.97 15.54 9.07
N LEU A 246 14.12 14.99 8.70
CA LEU A 246 14.25 13.58 8.30
C LEU A 246 13.99 12.64 9.48
N ALA A 247 14.58 12.93 10.63
CA ALA A 247 14.37 12.15 11.84
C ALA A 247 12.90 12.17 12.28
N GLY A 248 12.27 13.36 12.29
CA GLY A 248 10.84 13.49 12.59
C GLY A 248 9.94 12.71 11.62
N ARG A 249 10.27 12.73 10.32
CA ARG A 249 9.57 11.91 9.32
C ARG A 249 9.72 10.42 9.60
N LEU A 250 10.95 9.95 9.82
CA LEU A 250 11.25 8.53 10.08
C LEU A 250 10.52 7.98 11.31
N VAL A 251 10.51 8.74 12.41
CA VAL A 251 9.80 8.36 13.63
C VAL A 251 8.28 8.34 13.40
N GLY A 252 7.74 9.20 12.55
CA GLY A 252 6.30 9.22 12.21
C GLY A 252 5.89 8.26 11.10
N LEU A 253 6.78 7.38 10.62
CA LEU A 253 6.41 6.40 9.59
C LEU A 253 5.69 5.22 10.20
N SER A 254 4.51 4.90 9.65
CA SER A 254 3.85 3.63 9.91
C SER A 254 4.42 2.52 9.04
N TYR A 255 4.36 1.28 9.50
CA TYR A 255 4.67 0.12 8.67
C TYR A 255 3.43 -0.40 7.93
N SER A 256 3.66 -1.19 6.86
CA SER A 256 2.53 -1.83 6.18
C SER A 256 2.00 -2.99 7.01
N ARG A 257 0.74 -3.37 6.81
CA ARG A 257 0.15 -4.57 7.45
C ARG A 257 0.99 -5.84 7.23
N ASP A 258 1.65 -5.95 6.08
CA ASP A 258 2.47 -7.12 5.75
C ASP A 258 3.80 -7.09 6.51
N MET A 259 4.40 -5.92 6.68
CA MET A 259 5.61 -5.73 7.50
C MET A 259 5.32 -6.08 8.95
N GLU A 260 4.22 -5.56 9.51
CA GLU A 260 3.77 -5.88 10.88
C GLU A 260 3.57 -7.39 11.09
N ARG A 261 2.84 -8.06 10.17
CA ARG A 261 2.60 -9.50 10.27
C ARG A 261 3.89 -10.31 10.20
N LEU A 262 4.86 -9.87 9.39
CA LEU A 262 6.15 -10.54 9.26
C LEU A 262 7.04 -10.28 10.49
N ALA A 263 7.03 -9.06 11.04
CA ALA A 263 7.72 -8.74 12.28
C ALA A 263 7.19 -9.55 13.47
N ASP A 264 5.86 -9.70 13.60
CA ASP A 264 5.23 -10.55 14.61
C ASP A 264 5.66 -12.01 14.48
N ALA A 265 5.49 -12.59 13.28
CA ALA A 265 5.79 -14.00 13.03
C ALA A 265 7.28 -14.31 13.24
N ASN A 266 8.15 -13.41 12.76
CA ASN A 266 9.59 -13.54 12.94
C ASN A 266 9.99 -13.36 14.41
N GLY A 267 9.40 -12.38 15.12
CA GLY A 267 9.68 -12.16 16.54
C GLY A 267 9.37 -13.39 17.40
N VAL A 268 8.21 -14.02 17.16
CA VAL A 268 7.84 -15.31 17.79
C VAL A 268 8.88 -16.39 17.45
N ALA A 269 9.27 -16.51 16.18
CA ALA A 269 10.26 -17.49 15.76
C ALA A 269 11.66 -17.24 16.36
N TYR A 270 12.08 -15.98 16.51
CA TYR A 270 13.38 -15.61 17.11
C TYR A 270 13.43 -15.92 18.59
N LEU A 271 12.34 -15.67 19.32
CA LEU A 271 12.21 -16.06 20.73
C LEU A 271 12.32 -17.57 20.88
N GLN A 272 11.59 -18.34 20.07
CA GLN A 272 11.63 -19.81 20.09
C GLN A 272 13.01 -20.36 19.75
N ALA A 273 13.65 -19.83 18.69
CA ALA A 273 15.00 -20.21 18.30
C ALA A 273 16.05 -19.84 19.36
N SER A 274 15.77 -18.83 20.19
CA SER A 274 16.60 -18.44 21.32
C SER A 274 16.33 -19.26 22.59
N GLY A 275 15.38 -20.22 22.57
CA GLY A 275 14.97 -21.00 23.75
C GLY A 275 14.15 -20.21 24.78
N LEU A 276 13.64 -19.03 24.40
CA LEU A 276 12.87 -18.14 25.25
C LEU A 276 11.37 -18.40 25.10
N ARG A 277 10.60 -18.02 26.13
CA ARG A 277 9.15 -17.90 26.02
C ARG A 277 8.79 -16.95 24.87
N SER A 278 7.77 -17.33 24.09
CA SER A 278 7.33 -16.60 22.89
C SER A 278 5.89 -16.09 22.98
N ASP A 279 5.23 -16.26 24.12
CA ASP A 279 3.86 -15.79 24.40
C ASP A 279 3.79 -14.31 24.83
N GLY A 280 4.95 -13.68 25.06
CA GLY A 280 5.05 -12.30 25.55
C GLY A 280 4.43 -11.24 24.65
N LEU A 281 4.55 -11.37 23.32
CA LEU A 281 4.01 -10.37 22.38
C LEU A 281 2.47 -10.38 22.36
N ALA A 282 1.85 -11.56 22.32
CA ALA A 282 0.39 -11.68 22.46
C ALA A 282 -0.08 -11.18 23.84
N ALA A 283 0.63 -11.51 24.91
CA ALA A 283 0.31 -11.02 26.25
C ALA A 283 0.42 -9.49 26.34
N PHE A 284 1.39 -8.87 25.67
CA PHE A 284 1.50 -7.43 25.55
C PHE A 284 0.31 -6.83 24.78
N PHE A 285 -0.07 -7.40 23.64
CA PHE A 285 -1.27 -6.96 22.91
C PHE A 285 -2.53 -7.04 23.76
N ALA A 286 -2.73 -8.10 24.54
CA ALA A 286 -3.87 -8.23 25.46
C ALA A 286 -3.82 -7.20 26.60
N LEU A 287 -2.63 -6.94 27.15
CA LEU A 287 -2.40 -5.94 28.20
C LEU A 287 -2.79 -4.53 27.73
N THR A 288 -2.41 -4.20 26.51
CA THR A 288 -2.72 -2.89 25.92
C THR A 288 -4.22 -2.68 25.74
N GLU A 289 -4.97 -3.68 25.26
CA GLU A 289 -6.43 -3.62 25.12
C GLU A 289 -7.14 -3.37 26.45
N LYS A 290 -6.79 -4.15 27.48
CA LYS A 290 -7.39 -4.03 28.82
C LYS A 290 -7.20 -2.63 29.40
N ARG A 291 -6.10 -1.95 29.06
CA ARG A 291 -5.74 -0.64 29.60
C ARG A 291 -6.15 0.53 28.69
N SER A 292 -6.36 0.32 27.39
CA SER A 292 -6.89 1.32 26.45
C SER A 292 -8.37 1.69 26.70
N GLY A 293 -9.13 0.82 27.38
CA GLY A 293 -10.48 1.15 27.86
C GLY A 293 -10.52 2.06 29.10
N SER A 294 -9.37 2.35 29.71
CA SER A 294 -9.21 3.33 30.80
C SER A 294 -8.67 4.64 30.23
N ALA A 295 -9.12 5.79 30.74
CA ALA A 295 -8.71 7.14 30.30
C ALA A 295 -7.19 7.47 30.45
N SER A 296 -6.35 6.46 30.73
CA SER A 296 -4.94 6.57 31.08
C SER A 296 -4.01 6.18 29.92
N GLY A 297 -4.02 7.01 28.88
CA GLY A 297 -2.91 7.20 27.95
C GLY A 297 -2.89 6.25 26.76
N ALA A 298 -2.97 6.83 25.56
CA ALA A 298 -2.66 6.14 24.31
C ALA A 298 -1.28 5.46 24.42
N ILE A 299 -1.22 4.20 24.02
CA ILE A 299 0.03 3.45 23.93
C ILE A 299 0.60 3.76 22.56
N GLU A 300 1.63 4.60 22.51
CA GLU A 300 2.21 5.08 21.25
C GLU A 300 2.69 3.93 20.36
N PHE A 301 3.15 2.83 20.96
CA PHE A 301 3.45 1.61 20.20
C PHE A 301 2.27 1.16 19.32
N LEU A 302 1.02 1.29 19.76
CA LEU A 302 -0.14 0.93 18.95
C LEU A 302 -0.49 1.96 17.87
N SER A 303 -0.01 3.21 18.01
CA SER A 303 -0.10 4.23 16.97
C SER A 303 0.83 3.89 15.82
N ASP A 304 2.06 3.49 16.15
CA ASP A 304 3.11 3.12 15.18
C ASP A 304 2.89 1.71 14.60
N HIS A 305 2.39 0.80 15.43
CA HIS A 305 2.13 -0.61 15.15
C HIS A 305 0.65 -0.97 15.41
N PRO A 306 -0.27 -0.66 14.47
CA PRO A 306 -1.69 -0.91 14.68
C PRO A 306 -1.98 -2.38 14.99
N ARG A 307 -2.52 -2.63 16.19
CA ARG A 307 -2.99 -3.96 16.60
C ARG A 307 -4.22 -4.36 15.78
N THR A 308 -4.30 -5.65 15.45
CA THR A 308 -5.54 -6.30 15.01
C THR A 308 -5.72 -7.61 15.77
N LEU A 309 -6.96 -8.06 15.93
CA LEU A 309 -7.26 -9.37 16.54
C LEU A 309 -6.55 -10.53 15.79
N ASP A 310 -6.34 -10.38 14.48
CA ASP A 310 -5.60 -11.36 13.67
C ASP A 310 -4.11 -11.42 14.08
N ARG A 311 -3.47 -10.27 14.29
CA ARG A 311 -2.07 -10.21 14.75
C ARG A 311 -1.89 -10.85 16.12
N GLU A 312 -2.76 -10.51 17.08
CA GLU A 312 -2.70 -11.11 18.42
C GLU A 312 -2.88 -12.63 18.38
N LYS A 313 -3.85 -13.13 17.60
CA LYS A 313 -4.06 -14.58 17.44
C LYS A 313 -2.86 -15.28 16.81
N ARG A 314 -2.19 -14.62 15.85
CA ARG A 314 -0.99 -15.16 15.20
C ARG A 314 0.27 -15.07 16.07
N SER A 315 0.27 -14.19 17.07
CA SER A 315 1.41 -13.94 17.96
C SER A 315 1.36 -14.72 19.28
N GLN A 316 0.44 -15.68 19.43
CA GLN A 316 0.23 -16.43 20.69
C GLN A 316 1.49 -17.13 21.19
N GLY A 317 2.39 -17.55 20.29
CA GLY A 317 3.65 -18.18 20.64
C GLY A 317 3.49 -19.37 21.59
N SER A 318 4.47 -19.57 22.47
CA SER A 318 4.50 -20.65 23.46
C SER A 318 4.97 -20.13 24.83
N PRO A 319 4.30 -20.52 25.92
CA PRO A 319 4.76 -20.25 27.28
C PRO A 319 5.91 -21.18 27.72
N VAL A 320 6.30 -22.13 26.88
CA VAL A 320 7.41 -23.06 27.14
C VAL A 320 8.72 -22.40 26.70
N GLY A 321 9.68 -22.31 27.63
CA GLY A 321 11.00 -21.72 27.41
C GLY A 321 11.52 -21.05 28.68
N GLU A 322 12.75 -20.56 28.60
CA GLU A 322 13.33 -19.71 29.64
C GLU A 322 12.62 -18.36 29.67
N SER A 323 12.48 -17.76 30.85
CA SER A 323 12.09 -16.35 30.93
C SER A 323 13.21 -15.48 30.36
N ALA A 324 12.82 -14.41 29.66
CA ALA A 324 13.75 -13.56 28.93
C ALA A 324 14.81 -12.90 29.81
N LEU A 325 14.47 -12.60 31.07
CA LEU A 325 15.37 -12.02 32.06
C LEU A 325 15.19 -12.72 33.41
N THR A 326 16.29 -12.93 34.12
CA THR A 326 16.22 -13.35 35.53
C THR A 326 15.58 -12.27 36.40
N ALA A 327 15.12 -12.61 37.60
CA ALA A 327 14.52 -11.65 38.53
C ALA A 327 15.48 -10.47 38.85
N GLN A 328 16.78 -10.74 38.98
CA GLN A 328 17.79 -9.70 39.23
C GLN A 328 17.97 -8.79 38.02
N GLN A 329 18.08 -9.36 36.81
CA GLN A 329 18.18 -8.59 35.57
C GLN A 329 16.93 -7.74 35.35
N TRP A 330 15.74 -8.30 35.60
CA TRP A 330 14.49 -7.57 35.48
C TRP A 330 14.38 -6.41 36.46
N ALA A 331 14.78 -6.62 37.72
CA ALA A 331 14.86 -5.55 38.70
C ALA A 331 15.85 -4.45 38.28
N ALA A 332 17.00 -4.83 37.74
CA ALA A 332 17.99 -3.88 37.22
C ALA A 332 17.46 -3.05 36.05
N VAL A 333 16.74 -3.67 35.10
CA VAL A 333 16.06 -2.97 33.99
C VAL A 333 15.00 -2.00 34.52
N ARG A 334 14.17 -2.43 35.48
CA ARG A 334 13.12 -1.59 36.08
C ARG A 334 13.68 -0.38 36.83
N ALA A 335 14.84 -0.55 37.48
CA ALA A 335 15.55 0.51 38.20
C ALA A 335 16.31 1.47 37.27
N MET A 336 16.41 1.17 35.98
CA MET A 336 16.99 2.11 35.01
C MET A 336 16.19 3.42 35.06
N CYS A 337 16.90 4.53 34.96
CA CYS A 337 16.35 5.90 35.02
C CYS A 337 15.84 6.38 36.41
N GLU A 338 15.87 5.56 37.47
CA GLU A 338 15.44 5.98 38.82
C GLU A 338 16.52 6.79 39.55
N LYS A 339 17.80 6.44 39.34
CA LYS A 339 18.95 7.15 39.91
C LYS A 339 19.55 8.06 38.86
N SER A 340 19.22 9.34 38.92
CA SER A 340 20.04 10.42 38.31
C SER A 340 20.08 11.60 39.25
#